data_AF-A0A1D6H1K7-F1
#
_entry.id   AF-A0A1D6H1K7-F1
#
_cell.length_a   1.000
_cell.length_b   1.000
_cell.length_c   1.000
_cell.angle_alpha   90.00
_cell.angle_beta   90.00
_cell.angle_gamma   90.00
#
_symmetry.space_group_name_H-M   'P 1'
#
loop_
_entity.id
_entity.type
_entity.pdbx_description
1 polymer ?
#
loop_
_entity_poly.entity_id
_entity_poly.type
_entity_poly.pdbx_seq_one_letter_code
_entity_poly.pdbx_strand_id
1 'polypeptide(L)'
;MPRKKMCILLMPFFATSHIAPFTDLAFHLVAARPDDVEAAVAVTLANALVVQSALARRGASHLATVKVATYPFPSVDGLPSGVENHSMVKAATDVWRIDVVATDEKLMRPEHESLIREHAPDLIITDIHFWWNTYKIPPASVEMVWLFSGRRAEG
;
A
#
# COMPACT_ATOMS: atom_id res chain seq x y z
N MET A 1 -19.62 3.43 -26.64
CA MET A 1 -18.28 2.98 -26.18
C MET A 1 -18.36 2.76 -24.68
N PRO A 2 -17.83 1.65 -24.13
CA PRO A 2 -17.77 1.49 -22.67
C PRO A 2 -16.92 2.62 -22.08
N ARG A 3 -17.37 3.19 -20.95
CA ARG A 3 -16.67 4.27 -20.24
C ARG A 3 -15.41 3.70 -19.56
N LYS A 4 -14.29 4.40 -19.64
CA LYS A 4 -13.05 4.04 -18.91
C LYS A 4 -13.34 4.14 -17.40
N LYS A 5 -13.03 3.09 -16.63
CA LYS A 5 -13.07 3.15 -15.17
C LYS A 5 -11.96 4.06 -14.64
N MET A 6 -12.22 4.73 -13.53
CA MET A 6 -11.21 5.44 -12.76
C MET A 6 -10.33 4.42 -12.05
N CYS A 7 -9.03 4.44 -12.34
CA CYS A 7 -8.04 3.57 -11.74
C CYS A 7 -7.39 4.27 -10.53
N ILE A 8 -7.53 3.68 -9.35
CA ILE A 8 -6.96 4.21 -8.10
C ILE A 8 -5.80 3.31 -7.65
N LEU A 9 -4.64 3.90 -7.42
CA LEU A 9 -3.47 3.22 -6.85
C LEU A 9 -3.31 3.60 -5.37
N LEU A 10 -3.30 2.60 -4.50
CA LEU A 10 -3.20 2.75 -3.05
C LEU A 10 -1.82 2.29 -2.58
N MET A 11 -1.04 3.19 -1.95
CA MET A 11 0.36 2.95 -1.57
C MET A 11 0.54 3.05 -0.04
N PRO A 12 0.26 1.97 0.72
CA PRO A 12 0.46 1.94 2.17
C PRO A 12 1.91 1.80 2.59
N PHE A 13 2.22 2.22 3.82
CA PHE A 13 3.51 1.92 4.46
C PHE A 13 3.69 0.42 4.79
N PHE A 14 4.95 0.00 4.99
CA PHE A 14 5.40 -1.39 5.18
C PHE A 14 5.08 -1.99 6.56
N ALA A 15 3.85 -1.77 7.03
CA ALA A 15 3.34 -2.29 8.29
C ALA A 15 1.93 -2.83 8.08
N THR A 16 1.61 -3.97 8.70
CA THR A 16 0.26 -4.55 8.62
C THR A 16 -0.83 -3.59 9.09
N SER A 17 -0.52 -2.72 10.07
CA SER A 17 -1.42 -1.67 10.56
C SER A 17 -1.74 -0.58 9.54
N HIS A 18 -0.93 -0.43 8.48
CA HIS A 18 -1.16 0.51 7.37
C HIS A 18 -1.74 -0.21 6.15
N ILE A 19 -1.23 -1.40 5.82
CA ILE A 19 -1.69 -2.20 4.68
C ILE A 19 -3.16 -2.58 4.83
N ALA A 20 -3.60 -3.00 6.02
CA ALA A 20 -4.97 -3.46 6.22
C ALA A 20 -6.02 -2.34 6.00
N PRO A 21 -5.87 -1.12 6.57
CA PRO A 21 -6.76 0.00 6.25
C PRO A 21 -6.78 0.41 4.78
N PHE A 22 -5.62 0.47 4.11
CA PHE A 22 -5.58 0.79 2.68
C PHE A 22 -6.28 -0.29 1.85
N THR A 23 -6.11 -1.56 2.21
CA THR A 23 -6.80 -2.67 1.55
C THR A 23 -8.32 -2.57 1.75
N ASP A 24 -8.77 -2.18 2.94
CA ASP A 24 -10.19 -1.96 3.24
C ASP A 24 -10.78 -0.78 2.46
N LEU A 25 -10.03 0.33 2.38
CA LEU A 25 -10.42 1.47 1.58
C LEU A 25 -10.55 1.10 0.10
N ALA A 26 -9.56 0.39 -0.46
CA ALA A 26 -9.60 -0.09 -1.85
C ALA A 26 -10.85 -0.93 -2.10
N PHE A 27 -11.16 -1.83 -1.17
CA PHE A 27 -12.36 -2.67 -1.22
C PHE A 27 -13.63 -1.83 -1.26
N HIS A 28 -13.78 -0.89 -0.33
CA HIS A 28 -14.98 -0.05 -0.24
C HIS A 28 -15.15 0.88 -1.44
N LEU A 29 -14.05 1.43 -1.98
CA LEU A 29 -14.06 2.25 -3.19
C LEU A 29 -14.61 1.47 -4.39
N VAL A 30 -14.13 0.24 -4.60
CA VAL A 30 -14.61 -0.58 -5.72
C VAL A 30 -16.03 -1.08 -5.47
N ALA A 31 -16.35 -1.51 -4.25
CA ALA A 31 -17.69 -2.01 -3.90
C ALA A 31 -18.78 -0.94 -4.05
N ALA A 32 -18.47 0.33 -3.78
CA ALA A 32 -19.42 1.44 -3.94
C ALA A 32 -19.70 1.81 -5.40
N ARG A 33 -18.76 1.52 -6.31
CA ARG A 33 -18.78 1.96 -7.72
C ARG A 33 -18.18 0.89 -8.65
N PRO A 34 -18.69 -0.36 -8.67
CA PRO A 34 -18.02 -1.48 -9.34
C PRO A 34 -17.89 -1.31 -10.86
N ASP A 35 -18.77 -0.52 -11.49
CA ASP A 35 -18.73 -0.24 -12.93
C ASP A 35 -17.89 0.99 -13.31
N ASP A 36 -17.55 1.85 -12.33
CA ASP A 36 -16.85 3.11 -12.56
C ASP A 36 -15.43 3.13 -11.97
N VAL A 37 -15.12 2.27 -11.00
CA VAL A 37 -13.86 2.29 -10.24
C VAL A 37 -13.15 0.94 -10.30
N GLU A 38 -11.85 0.98 -10.48
CA GLU A 38 -10.95 -0.12 -10.17
C GLU A 38 -9.85 0.35 -9.22
N ALA A 39 -9.37 -0.54 -8.36
CA ALA A 39 -8.34 -0.21 -7.38
C ALA A 39 -7.24 -1.26 -7.32
N ALA A 40 -6.01 -0.81 -7.10
CA ALA A 40 -4.86 -1.67 -6.83
C ALA A 40 -4.16 -1.23 -5.54
N VAL A 41 -3.79 -2.19 -4.70
CA VAL A 41 -2.92 -1.93 -3.53
C VAL A 41 -1.48 -2.25 -3.94
N ALA A 42 -0.64 -1.23 -3.97
CA ALA A 42 0.77 -1.29 -4.28
C ALA A 42 1.59 -1.61 -3.04
N VAL A 43 2.19 -2.79 -2.99
CA VAL A 43 3.03 -3.25 -1.88
C VAL A 43 4.31 -3.89 -2.38
N THR A 44 5.27 -4.12 -1.50
CA THR A 44 6.42 -4.95 -1.87
C THR A 44 6.06 -6.43 -1.93
N LEU A 45 6.95 -7.25 -2.50
CA LEU A 45 6.68 -8.66 -2.78
C LEU A 45 6.31 -9.46 -1.52
N ALA A 46 7.02 -9.29 -0.41
CA ALA A 46 6.71 -10.00 0.84
C ALA A 46 5.39 -9.54 1.47
N ASN A 47 4.94 -8.32 1.15
CA ASN A 47 3.70 -7.73 1.64
C ASN A 47 2.45 -8.14 0.85
N ALA A 48 2.60 -8.75 -0.33
CA ALA A 48 1.47 -9.20 -1.15
C ALA A 48 0.54 -10.17 -0.39
N LEU A 49 1.11 -11.07 0.43
CA LEU A 49 0.33 -12.00 1.25
C LEU A 49 -0.48 -11.31 2.35
N VAL A 50 -0.02 -10.14 2.83
CA VAL A 50 -0.75 -9.35 3.84
C VAL A 50 -2.02 -8.77 3.24
N VAL A 51 -1.94 -8.23 2.00
CA VAL A 51 -3.09 -7.74 1.24
C VAL A 51 -4.07 -8.87 0.95
N GLN A 52 -3.58 -9.99 0.41
CA GLN A 52 -4.42 -11.16 0.10
C GLN A 52 -5.13 -11.69 1.36
N SER A 53 -4.42 -11.78 2.48
CA SER A 53 -5.00 -12.18 3.76
C SER A 53 -6.06 -11.19 4.25
N ALA A 54 -5.85 -9.89 4.04
CA ALA A 54 -6.83 -8.86 4.38
C ALA A 54 -8.10 -8.93 3.52
N LEU A 55 -7.95 -9.20 2.22
CA LEU A 55 -9.08 -9.42 1.31
C LEU A 55 -9.83 -10.72 1.61
N ALA A 56 -9.11 -11.81 1.90
CA ALA A 56 -9.72 -13.11 2.22
C ALA A 56 -10.67 -13.05 3.43
N ARG A 57 -10.36 -12.22 4.43
CA ARG A 57 -11.24 -11.98 5.58
C ARG A 57 -12.60 -11.35 5.23
N ARG A 58 -12.76 -10.80 4.01
CA ARG A 58 -14.00 -10.17 3.52
C ARG A 58 -14.95 -11.14 2.81
N GLY A 59 -14.54 -12.39 2.58
CA GLY A 59 -15.38 -13.44 1.99
C GLY A 59 -15.33 -13.52 0.46
N ALA A 60 -15.59 -14.72 -0.07
CA ALA A 60 -15.33 -15.06 -1.48
C ALA A 60 -16.23 -14.36 -2.50
N SER A 61 -17.42 -13.91 -2.09
CA SER A 61 -18.37 -13.18 -2.94
C SER A 61 -17.89 -11.80 -3.38
N HIS A 62 -16.82 -11.29 -2.78
CA HIS A 62 -16.29 -9.95 -3.05
C HIS A 62 -14.78 -9.94 -3.39
N LEU A 63 -14.18 -11.11 -3.65
CA LEU A 63 -12.74 -11.27 -3.91
C LEU A 63 -12.27 -10.75 -5.27
N ALA A 64 -13.17 -10.38 -6.19
CA ALA A 64 -12.83 -10.15 -7.59
C ALA A 64 -12.45 -8.69 -7.96
N THR A 65 -12.36 -7.77 -6.99
CA THR A 65 -12.40 -6.33 -7.30
C THR A 65 -11.14 -5.53 -7.01
N VAL A 66 -10.28 -5.97 -6.08
CA VAL A 66 -9.05 -5.23 -5.73
C VAL A 66 -7.83 -5.97 -6.26
N LYS A 67 -7.03 -5.30 -7.10
CA LYS A 67 -5.77 -5.82 -7.63
C LYS A 67 -4.66 -5.67 -6.59
N VAL A 68 -3.65 -6.54 -6.65
CA VAL A 68 -2.40 -6.37 -5.90
C VAL A 68 -1.31 -6.05 -6.91
N ALA A 69 -0.65 -4.91 -6.73
CA ALA A 69 0.49 -4.48 -7.53
C ALA A 69 1.75 -4.59 -6.69
N THR A 70 2.83 -5.14 -7.25
CA THR A 70 4.06 -5.41 -6.50
C THR A 70 5.26 -4.66 -7.06
N TYR A 71 6.10 -4.14 -6.19
CA TYR A 71 7.40 -3.54 -6.52
C TYR A 71 8.50 -4.10 -5.62
N PRO A 72 9.78 -4.06 -6.04
CA PRO A 72 10.86 -4.61 -5.24
C PRO A 72 11.11 -3.75 -3.99
N PHE A 73 11.47 -4.40 -2.89
CA PHE A 73 12.00 -3.73 -1.70
C PHE A 73 13.53 -3.78 -1.72
N PRO A 74 14.24 -2.69 -1.39
CA PRO A 74 15.69 -2.73 -1.27
C PRO A 74 16.13 -3.72 -0.18
N SER A 75 17.30 -4.32 -0.37
CA SER A 75 17.92 -5.13 0.68
C SER A 75 18.24 -4.26 1.89
N VAL A 76 17.92 -4.76 3.09
CA VAL A 76 18.16 -4.05 4.35
C VAL A 76 19.28 -4.75 5.11
N ASP A 77 20.37 -4.02 5.36
CA ASP A 77 21.48 -4.55 6.15
C ASP A 77 20.99 -5.00 7.54
N GLY A 78 21.40 -6.19 7.97
CA GLY A 78 21.01 -6.77 9.25
C GLY A 78 19.63 -7.42 9.30
N LEU A 79 18.86 -7.41 8.20
CA LEU A 79 17.62 -8.19 8.08
C LEU A 79 17.77 -9.34 7.07
N PRO A 80 17.12 -10.50 7.30
CA PRO A 80 17.03 -11.55 6.29
C PRO A 80 16.33 -11.08 5.01
N SER A 81 16.72 -11.66 3.88
CA SER A 81 16.01 -11.46 2.60
C SER A 81 14.52 -11.79 2.72
N GLY A 82 13.66 -10.95 2.17
CA GLY A 82 12.20 -11.09 2.24
C GLY A 82 11.56 -10.57 3.52
N VAL A 83 12.31 -9.98 4.45
CA VAL A 83 11.75 -9.25 5.60
C VAL A 83 11.49 -7.79 5.19
N GLU A 84 10.27 -7.53 4.76
CA GLU A 84 9.85 -6.23 4.21
C GLU A 84 8.64 -5.65 4.96
N ASN A 85 8.23 -6.25 6.09
CA ASN A 85 7.15 -5.76 6.95
C ASN A 85 7.60 -5.69 8.40
N HIS A 86 7.15 -4.68 9.12
CA HIS A 86 7.33 -4.58 10.59
C HIS A 86 6.99 -5.88 11.33
N SER A 87 5.88 -6.54 10.98
CA SER A 87 5.44 -7.77 11.66
C SER A 87 6.28 -9.00 11.34
N MET A 88 7.16 -8.93 10.34
CA MET A 88 8.09 -10.02 9.98
C MET A 88 9.46 -9.88 10.66
N VAL A 89 9.74 -8.73 11.28
CA VAL A 89 10.97 -8.50 12.03
C VAL A 89 10.90 -9.23 13.37
N LYS A 90 11.84 -10.14 13.61
CA LYS A 90 11.85 -10.98 14.83
C LYS A 90 12.24 -10.20 16.09
N ALA A 91 13.21 -9.31 15.98
CA ALA A 91 13.67 -8.49 17.08
C ALA A 91 13.07 -7.09 16.95
N ALA A 92 12.27 -6.65 17.93
CA ALA A 92 11.65 -5.33 17.91
C ALA A 92 12.68 -4.19 17.78
N THR A 93 13.90 -4.41 18.28
CA THR A 93 15.05 -3.49 18.16
C THR A 93 15.57 -3.32 16.74
N ASP A 94 15.13 -4.13 15.76
CA ASP A 94 15.55 -4.04 14.36
C ASP A 94 14.48 -3.48 13.43
N VAL A 95 13.26 -3.17 13.92
CA VAL A 95 12.16 -2.66 13.09
C VAL A 95 12.52 -1.34 12.40
N TRP A 96 13.26 -0.48 13.08
CA TRP A 96 13.72 0.81 12.56
C TRP A 96 14.54 0.68 11.27
N ARG A 97 15.16 -0.48 11.00
CA ARG A 97 15.91 -0.72 9.78
C ARG A 97 15.02 -0.69 8.53
N ILE A 98 13.77 -1.18 8.67
CA ILE A 98 12.76 -1.03 7.61
C ILE A 98 12.42 0.44 7.43
N ASP A 99 12.20 1.18 8.52
CA ASP A 99 11.81 2.59 8.46
C ASP A 99 12.85 3.45 7.72
N VAL A 100 14.13 3.21 7.98
CA VAL A 100 15.24 3.92 7.33
C VAL A 100 15.22 3.71 5.81
N VAL A 101 15.07 2.48 5.35
CA VAL A 101 15.02 2.18 3.90
C VAL A 101 13.71 2.67 3.28
N ALA A 102 12.60 2.46 3.98
CA ALA A 102 11.27 2.82 3.51
C ALA A 102 11.05 4.32 3.33
N THR A 103 11.70 5.15 4.15
CA THR A 103 11.59 6.61 4.12
C THR A 103 12.71 7.28 3.30
N ASP A 104 13.68 6.51 2.80
CA ASP A 104 14.70 7.02 1.88
C ASP A 104 14.10 7.20 0.47
N GLU A 105 13.77 8.46 0.15
CA GLU A 105 13.25 8.86 -1.16
C GLU A 105 14.14 8.37 -2.31
N LYS A 106 15.47 8.34 -2.15
CA LYS A 106 16.38 7.94 -3.24
C LYS A 106 16.28 6.45 -3.55
N LEU A 107 15.99 5.63 -2.55
CA LEU A 107 15.85 4.18 -2.70
C LEU A 107 14.46 3.81 -3.21
N MET A 108 13.41 4.42 -2.66
CA MET A 108 12.03 3.99 -2.90
C MET A 108 11.33 4.71 -4.06
N ARG A 109 11.64 5.99 -4.29
CA ARG A 109 10.96 6.79 -5.33
C ARG A 109 11.09 6.19 -6.74
N PRO A 110 12.25 5.68 -7.20
CA PRO A 110 12.35 5.10 -8.54
C PRO A 110 11.38 3.94 -8.77
N GLU A 111 11.23 3.06 -7.78
CA GLU A 111 10.32 1.91 -7.83
C GLU A 111 8.86 2.37 -7.84
N HIS A 112 8.52 3.35 -6.99
CA HIS A 112 7.18 3.94 -6.97
C HIS A 112 6.83 4.62 -8.30
N GLU A 113 7.73 5.42 -8.86
CA GLU A 113 7.53 6.08 -10.15
C GLU A 113 7.42 5.07 -11.30
N SER A 114 8.18 3.98 -11.26
CA SER A 114 8.07 2.89 -12.24
C SER A 114 6.69 2.24 -12.19
N LEU A 115 6.23 1.89 -10.99
CA LEU A 115 4.92 1.31 -10.77
C LEU A 115 3.80 2.24 -11.25
N ILE A 116 3.91 3.53 -10.95
CA ILE A 116 2.92 4.53 -11.35
C ILE A 116 2.89 4.71 -12.87
N ARG A 117 4.05 4.70 -13.54
CA ARG A 117 4.11 4.73 -15.01
C ARG A 117 3.48 3.49 -15.63
N GLU A 118 3.73 2.31 -15.06
CA GLU A 118 3.19 1.04 -15.53
C GLU A 118 1.67 0.98 -15.41
N HIS A 119 1.13 1.39 -14.25
CA HIS A 119 -0.30 1.33 -13.97
C HIS A 119 -1.09 2.53 -14.50
N ALA A 120 -0.42 3.66 -14.77
CA ALA A 120 -1.02 4.92 -15.21
C ALA A 120 -2.34 5.27 -14.48
N PRO A 121 -2.33 5.32 -13.13
CA PRO A 121 -3.55 5.53 -12.35
C PRO A 121 -4.11 6.94 -12.57
N ASP A 122 -5.42 7.10 -12.41
CA ASP A 122 -6.09 8.41 -12.46
C ASP A 122 -6.02 9.13 -11.09
N LEU A 123 -5.82 8.38 -10.00
CA LEU A 123 -5.69 8.88 -8.62
C LEU A 123 -4.70 8.02 -7.83
N ILE A 124 -3.84 8.67 -7.03
CA ILE A 124 -2.97 8.01 -6.07
C ILE A 124 -3.41 8.37 -4.65
N ILE A 125 -3.62 7.35 -3.82
CA ILE A 125 -3.79 7.48 -2.37
C ILE A 125 -2.54 6.90 -1.73
N THR A 126 -1.76 7.74 -1.06
CA THR A 126 -0.45 7.37 -0.54
C THR A 126 -0.36 7.58 0.96
N ASP A 127 0.45 6.76 1.62
CA ASP A 127 0.83 6.94 3.01
C ASP A 127 1.72 8.19 3.19
N ILE A 128 1.60 8.84 4.36
CA ILE A 128 2.33 10.07 4.73
C ILE A 128 3.86 9.87 4.68
N HIS A 129 4.34 8.65 4.90
CA HIS A 129 5.77 8.33 4.84
C HIS A 129 6.33 8.48 3.42
N PHE A 130 5.48 8.41 2.40
CA PHE A 130 5.86 8.57 0.99
C PHE A 130 5.44 9.94 0.47
N TRP A 131 5.75 11.00 1.23
CA TRP A 131 5.47 12.38 0.89
C TRP A 131 5.80 12.69 -0.59
N TRP A 132 6.81 12.03 -1.19
CA TRP A 132 7.27 12.25 -2.58
C TRP A 132 6.29 11.92 -3.67
N ASN A 133 5.27 11.12 -3.36
CA ASN A 133 4.21 10.82 -4.30
C ASN A 133 3.25 12.01 -4.51
N THR A 134 3.29 13.05 -3.67
CA THR A 134 2.33 14.17 -3.73
C THR A 134 2.77 15.33 -4.63
N TYR A 135 4.07 15.63 -4.73
CA TYR A 135 4.57 16.84 -5.42
C TYR A 135 5.26 16.58 -6.76
N LYS A 136 5.46 15.33 -7.18
CA LYS A 136 6.20 15.01 -8.43
C LYS A 136 5.42 14.23 -9.48
N ILE A 137 4.19 13.83 -9.21
CA ILE A 137 3.45 12.92 -10.09
C ILE A 137 2.14 13.59 -10.52
N PRO A 138 1.96 13.96 -11.80
CA PRO A 138 0.65 14.25 -12.35
C PRO A 138 -0.01 12.88 -12.64
N PRO A 139 -1.02 12.46 -11.85
CA PRO A 139 -2.31 13.14 -11.65
C PRO A 139 -2.60 13.49 -10.18
N ALA A 140 -3.84 13.87 -9.83
CA ALA A 140 -4.22 14.29 -8.49
C ALA A 140 -3.82 13.24 -7.43
N SER A 141 -2.84 13.57 -6.59
CA SER A 141 -2.44 12.76 -5.43
C SER A 141 -3.18 13.24 -4.20
N VAL A 142 -3.74 12.32 -3.43
CA VAL A 142 -4.30 12.59 -2.10
C VAL A 142 -3.43 11.90 -1.06
N GLU A 143 -2.91 12.68 -0.13
CA GLU A 143 -2.19 12.17 1.03
C GLU A 143 -3.20 11.69 2.08
N MET A 144 -3.09 10.43 2.49
CA MET A 144 -3.90 9.91 3.58
C MET A 144 -3.13 10.02 4.89
N VAL A 145 -3.48 11.01 5.71
CA VAL A 145 -3.02 11.12 7.09
C VAL A 145 -3.87 10.18 7.95
N TRP A 146 -3.27 9.10 8.47
CA TRP A 146 -3.97 8.19 9.37
C TRP A 146 -3.96 8.70 10.82
N LEU A 147 -5.15 8.77 11.43
CA LEU A 147 -5.35 8.96 12.87
C LEU A 147 -5.15 7.63 13.60
N PHE A 148 -4.25 7.55 14.58
CA PHE A 148 -4.03 6.37 15.42
C PHE A 148 -5.34 5.64 15.80
N SER A 149 -5.48 4.38 15.38
CA SER A 149 -6.41 3.46 16.04
C SER A 149 -5.81 3.11 17.41
N GLY A 150 -6.03 3.99 18.39
CA GLY A 150 -5.79 3.67 19.78
C GLY A 150 -6.80 2.62 20.20
N ARG A 151 -6.35 1.38 20.44
CA ARG A 151 -7.11 0.49 21.32
C ARG A 151 -7.24 1.21 22.65
N ARG A 152 -8.47 1.52 23.09
CA ARG A 152 -8.72 1.75 24.51
C ARG A 152 -8.21 0.51 25.24
N ALA A 153 -7.22 0.70 26.10
CA ALA A 153 -6.99 -0.24 27.17
C ALA A 153 -8.23 -0.15 28.06
N GLU A 154 -9.09 -1.16 28.00
CA GLU A 154 -10.07 -1.38 29.06
C GLU A 154 -9.29 -1.91 30.26
N GLY A 155 -9.46 -1.22 31.39
CA GLY A 155 -8.76 -1.49 32.66
C GLY A 155 -9.39 -2.59 33.50
#